data_AF-A0A1U6H643-F1
#
_entry.id   AF-A0A1U6H643-F1
#
_cell.length_a   1.000
_cell.length_b   1.000
_cell.length_c   1.000
_cell.angle_alpha   90.00
_cell.angle_beta   90.00
_cell.angle_gamma   90.00
#
_symmetry.space_group_name_H-M   'P 1'
#
loop_
_entity.id
_entity.type
_entity.pdbx_description
1 polymer ?
#
loop_
_entity_poly.entity_id
_entity_poly.type
_entity_poly.pdbx_seq_one_letter_code
_entity_poly.pdbx_strand_id
1 'polypeptide(L)' 'MITAKYIPWEPIDILPPDRKDGRRMLLWEGDLPVIGRWDAERQGWEDPEDMHLLEEITHWADINPPV' A
#
# COMPACT_ATOMS: atom_id res chain seq x y z
N MET A 1 18.23 16.15 12.73
CA MET A 1 16.84 16.16 13.23
C MET A 1 16.07 15.11 12.48
N ILE A 2 15.48 14.14 13.16
CA ILE A 2 14.54 13.20 12.56
C ILE A 2 13.16 13.84 12.71
N THR A 3 12.48 14.12 11.60
CA THR A 3 11.11 14.61 11.63
C THR A 3 10.19 13.40 11.57
N ALA A 4 9.50 13.12 12.68
CA ALA A 4 8.44 12.11 12.67
C ALA A 4 7.27 12.66 11.86
N LYS A 5 6.92 11.96 10.78
CA LYS A 5 5.71 12.24 10.00
C LYS A 5 4.64 11.24 10.43
N TYR A 6 3.47 11.75 10.82
CA TYR A 6 2.31 10.90 11.05
C TYR A 6 1.85 10.31 9.71
N ILE A 7 1.63 8.99 9.68
CA ILE A 7 1.08 8.28 8.54
C ILE A 7 -0.40 8.04 8.82
N PRO A 8 -1.33 8.69 8.08
CA PRO A 8 -2.75 8.46 8.22
C PRO A 8 -3.10 7.13 7.53
N TRP A 9 -3.05 6.04 8.28
CA TRP A 9 -3.47 4.74 7.80
C TRP A 9 -5.00 4.70 7.67
N GLU A 10 -5.46 4.30 6.50
CA GLU A 10 -6.87 4.12 6.18
C GLU A 10 -7.16 2.63 6.00
N PRO A 11 -8.32 2.13 6.41
CA PRO A 11 -8.74 0.76 6.13
C PRO A 11 -8.72 0.42 4.62
N ILE A 12 -8.31 -0.81 4.26
CA ILE A 12 -8.18 -1.23 2.85
C ILE A 12 -9.52 -1.33 2.11
N ASP A 13 -10.62 -1.55 2.84
CA ASP A 13 -11.98 -1.68 2.31
C ASP A 13 -12.53 -0.36 1.74
N ILE A 14 -12.04 0.78 2.24
CA ILE A 14 -12.38 2.12 1.73
C ILE A 14 -11.38 2.64 0.68
N LEU A 15 -10.45 1.79 0.20
CA LEU A 15 -9.47 2.18 -0.80
C LEU A 15 -10.17 2.65 -2.10
N PRO A 16 -9.87 3.88 -2.56
CA PRO A 16 -10.39 4.37 -3.84
C PRO A 16 -9.92 3.51 -5.03
N PRO A 17 -10.81 3.17 -5.99
CA PRO A 17 -10.46 2.31 -7.13
C PRO A 17 -9.31 2.85 -8.00
N ASP A 18 -9.15 4.17 -8.08
CA ASP A 18 -8.10 4.85 -8.85
C ASP A 18 -6.69 4.70 -8.25
N ARG A 19 -6.58 4.14 -7.04
CA ARG A 19 -5.29 3.82 -6.39
C ARG A 19 -4.72 2.47 -6.81
N LYS A 20 -5.52 1.64 -7.48
CA LYS A 20 -5.12 0.35 -8.06
C LYS A 20 -4.52 0.53 -9.47
N ASP A 21 -3.63 1.50 -9.62
CA ASP A 21 -3.06 1.93 -10.92
C ASP A 21 -1.58 1.55 -11.10
N GLY A 22 -1.05 0.70 -10.23
CA GLY A 22 0.36 0.28 -10.25
C GLY A 22 1.31 1.27 -9.57
N ARG A 23 0.82 2.31 -8.88
CA ARG A 23 1.66 3.13 -8.00
C ARG A 23 2.15 2.35 -6.77
N ARG A 24 3.27 2.81 -6.20
CA ARG A 24 3.76 2.32 -4.92
C ARG A 24 2.92 2.92 -3.78
N MET A 25 2.48 2.07 -2.86
CA MET A 25 1.72 2.44 -1.68
C MET A 25 2.34 1.83 -0.42
N LEU A 26 2.11 2.47 0.72
CA LEU A 26 2.34 1.83 2.01
C LEU A 26 1.12 0.98 2.32
N LEU A 27 1.35 -0.27 2.70
CA LEU A 27 0.33 -1.23 3.07
C LEU A 27 0.66 -1.79 4.45
N TRP A 28 -0.36 -2.18 5.19
CA TRP A 28 -0.19 -2.88 6.46
C TRP A 28 -0.51 -4.36 6.25
N GLU A 29 0.54 -5.19 6.27
CA GLU A 29 0.49 -6.63 6.03
C GLU A 29 0.76 -7.37 7.34
N GLY A 30 -0.23 -8.11 7.84
CA GLY A 30 -0.15 -8.71 9.18
C GLY A 30 0.20 -7.66 10.24
N ASP A 31 1.40 -7.75 10.83
CA ASP A 31 1.88 -6.88 11.90
C ASP A 31 2.94 -5.85 11.46
N LEU A 32 3.20 -5.69 10.16
CA LEU A 32 4.22 -4.78 9.67
C LEU A 32 3.79 -3.88 8.48
N PRO A 33 4.33 -2.66 8.39
CA PRO A 33 4.19 -1.84 7.21
C PRO A 33 5.13 -2.31 6.09
N VAL A 34 4.60 -2.46 4.88
CA VAL A 34 5.34 -2.85 3.66
C VAL A 34 5.07 -1.88 2.53
N ILE A 35 5.92 -1.88 1.50
CA ILE A 35 5.66 -1.18 0.23
C ILE A 35 5.06 -2.18 -0.74
N GLY A 36 3.87 -1.88 -1.25
CA GLY A 36 3.21 -2.69 -2.26
C GLY A 36 2.91 -1.93 -3.54
N ARG A 37 2.66 -2.69 -4.60
CA ARG A 37 2.14 -2.22 -5.89
C ARG A 37 0.94 -3.08 -6.30
N TRP A 38 -0.09 -2.47 -6.85
CA TRP A 38 -1.21 -3.23 -7.40
C TRP A 38 -0.83 -3.88 -8.73
N ASP A 39 -0.94 -5.21 -8.80
CA ASP A 39 -0.84 -6.01 -10.02
C ASP A 39 -2.25 -6.27 -10.58
N ALA A 40 -2.54 -5.66 -11.73
CA ALA A 40 -3.83 -5.79 -12.40
C ALA A 40 -4.05 -7.17 -13.04
N GLU A 41 -2.99 -7.87 -13.44
CA GLU A 41 -3.08 -9.22 -14.04
C GLU A 41 -3.43 -10.26 -12.98
N ARG A 42 -2.82 -10.15 -11.80
CA ARG A 42 -3.07 -11.06 -10.67
C ARG A 42 -4.22 -10.59 -9.76
N GLN A 43 -4.72 -9.39 -9.97
CA GLN A 43 -5.73 -8.73 -9.11
C GLN A 43 -5.34 -8.72 -7.64
N GLY A 44 -4.07 -8.43 -7.37
CA GLY A 44 -3.50 -8.50 -6.03
C GLY A 44 -2.45 -7.42 -5.79
N TRP A 45 -2.10 -7.24 -4.53
CA TRP A 45 -0.95 -6.42 -4.17
C TRP A 45 0.30 -7.29 -4.22
N GLU A 46 1.39 -6.76 -4.75
CA GLU A 46 2.69 -7.43 -4.77
C GLU A 46 3.76 -6.56 -4.13
N ASP A 47 4.78 -7.23 -3.57
CA ASP A 47 6.05 -6.59 -3.28
C ASP A 47 6.72 -6.20 -4.63
N PRO A 48 7.03 -4.92 -4.85
CA PRO A 48 7.59 -4.47 -6.12
C PRO A 48 9.04 -4.90 -6.37
N GLU A 49 9.76 -5.37 -5.35
CA GLU A 49 11.15 -5.82 -5.44
C GLU A 49 11.22 -7.35 -5.60
N ASP A 50 10.44 -8.10 -4.81
CA ASP A 50 10.46 -9.58 -4.82
C ASP A 50 9.35 -10.22 -5.68
N MET A 51 8.40 -9.43 -6.19
CA MET A 51 7.26 -9.85 -7.04
C MET A 51 6.34 -10.92 -6.43
N HIS A 52 6.39 -11.09 -5.11
CA HIS A 52 5.49 -11.96 -4.36
C HIS A 52 4.18 -11.21 -4.05
N LEU A 53 3.06 -11.94 -4.04
CA LEU A 53 1.78 -11.36 -3.65
C LEU A 53 1.73 -11.17 -2.15
N LEU A 54 1.35 -9.97 -1.72
CA LEU A 54 1.12 -9.64 -0.34
C LEU A 54 -0.26 -10.16 0.09
N GLU A 55 -0.33 -10.68 1.32
CA GLU A 55 -1.53 -11.30 1.88
C GLU A 55 -2.02 -10.54 3.12
N GLU A 56 -3.28 -10.76 3.54
CA GLU A 56 -3.80 -10.19 4.81
C GLU A 56 -3.63 -8.66 4.97
N ILE A 57 -3.67 -7.91 3.87
CA ILE A 57 -3.57 -6.44 3.91
C ILE A 57 -4.81 -5.86 4.60
N THR A 58 -4.59 -5.05 5.64
CA THR A 58 -5.68 -4.45 6.43
C THR A 58 -5.82 -2.95 6.24
N HIS A 59 -4.70 -2.25 6.00
CA HIS A 59 -4.67 -0.79 5.87
C HIS A 59 -3.75 -0.36 4.74
N TRP A 60 -3.93 0.89 4.33
CA TRP A 60 -3.10 1.55 3.32
C TRP A 60 -2.81 2.99 3.72
N ALA A 61 -1.74 3.53 3.15
CA ALA A 61 -1.47 4.95 3.16
C ALA A 61 -0.79 5.34 1.85
N ASP A 62 -1.15 6.49 1.31
CA ASP A 62 -0.47 7.00 0.13
C ASP A 62 0.90 7.57 0.51
N ILE A 63 1.94 7.13 -0.20
CA ILE A 63 3.29 7.64 -0.05
C ILE A 63 3.39 9.05 -0.63
N ASN A 64 2.68 9.28 -1.75
CA ASN A 64 2.66 10.51 -2.51
C ASN A 64 1.20 10.97 -2.69
N PRO A 65 0.52 11.37 -1.58
CA PRO A 65 -0.83 11.91 -1.70
C PRO A 65 -0.79 13.14 -2.62
N PRO A 66 -1.79 13.33 -3.50
CA PRO A 66 -1.91 14.57 -4.25
C PRO A 66 -1.97 15.75 -3.26
N VAL A 67 -1.16 16.77 -3.53
CA VAL A 67 -1.00 17.98 -2.70
C VAL A 67 -2.21 18.89 -2.80
#